data_AF-G1W9J7-F1
#
_entry.id   AF-G1W9J7-F1
#
_cell.length_a   1.000
_cell.length_b   1.000
_cell.length_c   1.000
_cell.angle_alpha   90.00
_cell.angle_beta   90.00
_cell.angle_gamma   90.00
#
_symmetry.space_group_name_H-M   'P 1'
#
loop_
_entity.id
_entity.type
_entity.pdbx_description
1 polymer ?
#
loop_
_entity_poly.entity_id
_entity_poly.type
_entity_poly.pdbx_seq_one_letter_code
_entity_poly.pdbx_strand_id
1 'polypeptide(L)'
;MVFTLEDKERKSLQGYEHFITFVNRWEKKYPVLRKYKAQRNIAYFTYMDFPVEVQRCIYTTNWIERLNRKYKRTIKMRAAMPSSQSVHLL
;
A
#
# COMPACT_ATOMS: atom_id res chain seq x y z
N MET A 1 -1.86 11.74 6.89
CA MET A 1 -0.88 10.74 6.43
C MET A 1 0.46 11.06 7.09
N VAL A 2 1.33 10.08 7.39
CA VAL A 2 2.66 10.34 8.02
C VAL A 2 3.60 11.13 7.09
N PHE A 3 3.28 11.19 5.80
CA PHE A 3 4.07 11.85 4.77
C PHE A 3 3.26 12.92 4.05
N THR A 4 3.92 13.99 3.64
CA THR A 4 3.45 14.86 2.56
C THR A 4 3.54 14.06 1.26
N LEU A 5 2.40 13.90 0.58
CA LEU A 5 2.35 13.22 -0.70
C LEU A 5 2.69 14.20 -1.83
N GLU A 6 3.20 13.68 -2.95
CA GLU A 6 3.37 14.42 -4.21
C GLU A 6 4.39 15.55 -4.15
N ASP A 7 5.25 15.54 -3.14
CA ASP A 7 6.37 16.46 -3.03
C ASP A 7 7.42 16.11 -4.10
N LYS A 8 7.53 16.95 -5.13
CA LYS A 8 8.39 16.71 -6.30
C LYS A 8 9.87 16.64 -5.96
N GLU A 9 10.29 17.18 -4.81
CA GLU A 9 11.69 17.22 -4.41
C GLU A 9 12.09 16.03 -3.52
N ARG A 10 11.11 15.36 -2.92
CA ARG A 10 11.38 14.37 -1.87
C ARG A 10 11.73 13.01 -2.45
N LYS A 11 13.01 12.63 -2.32
CA LYS A 11 13.54 11.35 -2.81
C LYS A 11 13.24 10.19 -1.87
N SER A 12 13.27 8.97 -2.40
CA SER A 12 13.03 7.72 -1.67
C SER A 12 13.78 7.59 -0.34
N LEU A 13 15.07 7.97 -0.31
CA LEU A 13 15.89 7.93 0.90
C LEU A 13 15.37 8.85 2.01
N GLN A 14 14.99 10.09 1.67
CA GLN A 14 14.44 11.05 2.64
C GLN A 14 13.08 10.58 3.17
N GLY A 15 12.28 9.95 2.32
CA GLY A 15 11.03 9.31 2.72
C GLY A 15 11.25 8.21 3.76
N TYR A 16 12.26 7.36 3.54
CA TYR A 16 12.64 6.31 4.49
C TYR A 16 13.16 6.89 5.81
N GLU A 17 14.03 7.90 5.78
CA GLU A 17 14.55 8.54 7.00
C GLU A 17 13.42 9.12 7.86
N HIS A 18 12.47 9.82 7.23
CA HIS A 18 11.30 10.36 7.92
C HIS A 18 10.44 9.24 8.53
N PHE A 19 10.28 8.12 7.81
CA PHE A 19 9.60 6.96 8.34
C PHE A 19 10.31 6.35 9.55
N ILE A 20 11.64 6.31 9.54
CA ILE A 20 12.41 5.83 10.70
C ILE A 20 12.23 6.76 11.91
N THR A 21 12.15 8.08 11.73
CA THR A 21 11.79 9.00 12.82
C THR A 21 10.41 8.66 13.41
N PHE A 22 9.43 8.37 12.57
CA PHE A 22 8.12 7.90 13.01
C PHE A 22 8.21 6.57 13.77
N VAL A 23 8.94 5.58 13.23
CA VAL A 23 9.12 4.28 13.89
C VAL A 23 9.77 4.45 15.26
N ASN A 24 10.84 5.24 15.38
CA ASN A 24 11.54 5.51 16.64
C ASN A 24 10.61 6.09 17.70
N ARG A 25 9.70 6.99 17.30
CA ARG A 25 8.73 7.59 18.22
C ARG A 25 7.72 6.57 18.77
N TRP A 26 7.34 5.58 17.96
CA TRP A 26 6.20 4.71 18.25
C TRP A 26 6.55 3.27 18.59
N GLU A 27 7.78 2.83 18.36
CA GLU A 27 8.18 1.43 18.56
C GLU A 27 8.04 0.94 20.00
N LYS A 28 8.17 1.84 20.98
CA LYS A 28 7.96 1.50 22.40
C LYS A 28 6.51 1.05 22.66
N LYS A 29 5.55 1.71 22.02
CA LYS A 29 4.12 1.38 22.12
C LYS A 29 3.72 0.26 21.17
N TYR A 30 4.39 0.18 20.02
CA TYR A 30 4.10 -0.78 18.96
C TYR A 30 5.37 -1.52 18.51
N PRO A 31 5.81 -2.56 19.24
CA PRO A 31 7.09 -3.25 18.98
C PRO A 31 7.19 -3.83 17.56
N VAL A 32 6.07 -4.18 16.94
CA VAL A 32 6.00 -4.68 15.55
C VAL A 32 6.61 -3.69 14.56
N LEU A 33 6.61 -2.38 14.87
CA LEU A 33 7.19 -1.36 13.99
C LEU A 33 8.71 -1.50 13.84
N ARG A 34 9.41 -2.10 14.80
CA ARG A 34 10.87 -2.28 14.78
C ARG A 34 11.35 -3.05 13.54
N LYS A 35 10.53 -3.97 13.02
CA LYS A 35 10.85 -4.76 11.82
C LYS A 35 11.09 -3.89 10.58
N TYR A 36 10.55 -2.67 10.57
CA TYR A 36 10.66 -1.75 9.45
C TYR A 36 12.01 -1.05 9.36
N LYS A 37 12.84 -1.10 10.41
CA LYS A 37 14.22 -0.59 10.40
C LYS A 37 15.20 -1.45 9.58
N ALA A 38 14.80 -2.66 9.17
CA ALA A 38 15.67 -3.51 8.36
C ALA A 38 15.95 -2.85 7.00
N GLN A 39 17.22 -2.89 6.56
CA GLN A 39 17.70 -2.22 5.36
C GLN A 39 16.89 -2.55 4.10
N ARG A 40 16.39 -3.80 3.98
CA ARG A 40 15.53 -4.20 2.85
C ARG A 40 14.28 -3.33 2.67
N ASN A 41 13.77 -2.73 3.75
CA ASN A 41 12.52 -1.97 3.71
C ASN A 41 12.70 -0.57 3.11
N ILE A 42 13.95 -0.13 2.87
CA ILE A 42 14.23 1.07 2.06
C ILE A 42 13.59 0.92 0.67
N ALA A 43 13.56 -0.31 0.13
CA ALA A 43 12.97 -0.59 -1.17
C ALA A 43 11.48 -0.20 -1.27
N TYR A 44 10.75 -0.16 -0.15
CA TYR A 44 9.35 0.27 -0.14
C TYR A 44 9.15 1.75 -0.47
N PHE A 45 10.21 2.56 -0.45
CA PHE A 45 10.18 3.99 -0.72
C PHE A 45 10.59 4.34 -2.16
N THR A 46 11.05 3.36 -2.95
CA THR A 46 11.46 3.55 -4.36
C THR A 46 10.37 4.17 -5.23
N TYR A 47 9.09 3.98 -4.88
CA TYR A 47 7.98 4.57 -5.62
C TYR A 47 8.00 6.10 -5.61
N MET A 48 8.63 6.74 -4.61
CA MET A 48 8.74 8.21 -4.53
C MET A 48 9.62 8.80 -5.63
N ASP A 49 10.44 7.97 -6.29
CA ASP A 49 11.29 8.40 -7.40
C ASP A 49 10.53 8.37 -8.76
N PHE A 50 9.28 7.89 -8.80
CA PHE A 50 8.44 7.93 -10.00
C PHE A 50 7.70 9.27 -10.18
N PRO A 51 7.17 9.58 -11.38
CA PRO A 51 6.26 10.70 -11.59
C PRO A 51 5.04 10.65 -10.65
N VAL A 52 4.53 11.82 -10.26
CA VAL A 52 3.43 11.97 -9.28
C VAL A 52 2.19 11.16 -9.67
N GLU A 53 1.90 11.08 -10.97
CA GLU A 53 0.79 10.31 -11.52
C GLU A 53 0.93 8.81 -11.20
N VAL A 54 2.14 8.28 -11.31
CA VAL A 54 2.46 6.88 -10.98
C VAL A 54 2.46 6.66 -9.47
N GLN A 55 2.98 7.62 -8.70
CA GLN A 55 2.94 7.56 -7.24
C GLN A 55 1.50 7.42 -6.74
N ARG A 56 0.57 8.24 -7.24
CA ARG A 56 -0.86 8.19 -6.91
C ARG A 56 -1.46 6.81 -7.12
N CYS A 57 -1.10 6.14 -8.22
CA CYS A 57 -1.56 4.77 -8.48
C CYS A 57 -1.02 3.76 -7.48
N ILE A 58 0.17 3.98 -6.91
CA ILE A 58 0.83 3.05 -5.99
C ILE A 58 0.35 3.22 -4.55
N TYR A 59 0.30 4.44 -4.02
CA TYR A 59 -0.05 4.66 -2.61
C TYR A 59 -1.57 4.71 -2.35
N THR A 60 -2.40 4.88 -3.39
CA THR A 60 -3.86 4.83 -3.22
C THR A 60 -4.38 3.40 -3.38
N THR A 61 -5.24 2.97 -2.47
CA THR A 61 -5.89 1.66 -2.53
C THR A 61 -7.28 1.72 -3.15
N ASN A 62 -7.77 2.92 -3.52
CA ASN A 62 -9.12 3.15 -4.04
C ASN A 62 -9.49 2.20 -5.19
N TRP A 63 -8.57 1.98 -6.12
CA TRP A 63 -8.83 1.15 -7.31
C TRP A 63 -8.95 -0.32 -6.95
N ILE A 64 -7.99 -0.86 -6.19
CA ILE A 64 -8.02 -2.26 -5.76
C ILE A 64 -9.15 -2.53 -4.76
N GLU A 65 -9.48 -1.59 -3.88
CA GLU A 65 -10.63 -1.68 -2.98
C GLU A 65 -11.96 -1.63 -3.71
N ARG A 66 -12.11 -0.75 -4.72
CA ARG A 66 -13.29 -0.72 -5.58
C ARG A 66 -13.46 -2.04 -6.32
N LEU A 67 -12.37 -2.58 -6.87
CA LEU A 67 -12.36 -3.87 -7.53
C LEU A 67 -12.75 -5.01 -6.56
N ASN A 68 -12.13 -5.06 -5.38
CA ASN A 68 -12.45 -6.05 -4.35
C ASN A 68 -13.89 -5.95 -3.85
N ARG A 69 -14.46 -4.74 -3.76
CA ARG A 69 -15.88 -4.54 -3.45
C ARG A 69 -16.79 -5.12 -4.54
N LYS A 70 -16.43 -4.93 -5.82
CA LYS A 70 -17.16 -5.51 -6.95
C LYS A 70 -17.12 -7.04 -6.88
N TYR A 71 -15.95 -7.64 -6.70
CA TYR A 71 -15.81 -9.09 -6.56
C TYR A 71 -16.62 -9.64 -5.38
N LYS A 72 -16.46 -9.05 -4.18
CA LYS A 72 -17.22 -9.47 -2.99
C LYS A 72 -18.73 -9.39 -3.20
N ARG A 73 -19.23 -8.34 -3.85
CA ARG A 73 -20.66 -8.19 -4.16
C ARG A 73 -21.12 -9.27 -5.12
N THR A 74 -20.41 -9.50 -6.22
CA THR A 74 -20.81 -10.51 -7.22
C THR A 74 -20.77 -11.92 -6.64
N ILE A 75 -19.74 -12.25 -5.85
CA ILE A 75 -19.64 -13.54 -5.15
C ILE A 75 -20.77 -13.69 -4.13
N LYS A 76 -21.06 -12.66 -3.31
CA LYS A 76 -22.13 -12.72 -2.31
C LYS A 76 -23.53 -12.93 -2.92
N MET A 77 -23.78 -12.38 -4.12
CA MET A 77 -25.07 -12.61 -4.81
C MET A 77 -25.16 -14.01 -5.44
N ARG A 78 -24.03 -14.65 -5.74
CA ARG A 78 -23.96 -16.02 -6.28
C ARG A 78 -23.66 -16.98 -5.13
N ALA A 79 -24.70 -17.35 -4.36
CA ALA A 79 -24.60 -18.15 -3.13
C ALA A 79 -23.83 -19.49 -3.26
N ALA A 80 -23.73 -20.04 -4.48
CA ALA A 80 -22.81 -21.12 -4.83
C ALA A 80 -22.26 -20.89 -6.25
N MET A 81 -20.96 -21.07 -6.44
CA MET A 81 -20.34 -21.13 -7.77
C MET A 81 -20.53 -22.58 -8.28
N PRO A 82 -21.32 -22.82 -9.34
CA PRO A 82 -21.65 -24.19 -9.76
C PRO A 82 -20.48 -24.93 -10.45
N SER A 83 -19.44 -24.22 -10.91
CA SER A 83 -18.22 -24.82 -11.48
C SER A 83 -16.99 -23.90 -11.41
N SER A 84 -15.78 -24.44 -11.61
CA SER A 84 -14.54 -23.66 -11.69
C SER A 84 -14.54 -22.66 -12.86
N GLN A 85 -15.20 -22.98 -13.98
CA GLN A 85 -15.32 -22.09 -15.14
C GLN A 85 -16.12 -20.81 -14.83
N SER A 86 -17.10 -20.88 -13.91
CA SER A 86 -17.88 -19.71 -13.47
C SER A 86 -17.04 -18.63 -12.76
N VAL A 87 -15.84 -18.97 -12.28
CA VAL A 87 -14.91 -18.05 -11.61
C VAL A 87 -14.13 -17.19 -12.60
N HIS A 88 -13.89 -17.68 -13.83
CA HIS A 88 -13.19 -16.92 -14.88
C HIS A 88 -13.99 -15.74 -15.45
N LEU A 89 -15.31 -15.71 -15.21
CA LEU A 89 -16.24 -14.67 -15.69
C LEU A 89 -16.49 -13.55 -14.66
N LEU A 90 -15.78 -13.56 -13.52
CA LEU A 90 -15.80 -12.48 -12.53
C LEU A 90 -14.83 -11.37 -12.91
#